data_AF-B0DIN4-F1
#
_entry.id   AF-B0DIN4-F1
#
_cell.length_a   1.000
_cell.length_b   1.000
_cell.length_c   1.000
_cell.angle_alpha   90.00
_cell.angle_beta   90.00
_cell.angle_gamma   90.00
#
_symmetry.space_group_name_H-M   'P 1'
#
loop_
_entity.id
_entity.type
_entity.pdbx_description
1 polymer ?
#
loop_
_entity_poly.entity_id
_entity_poly.type
_entity_poly.pdbx_seq_one_letter_code
_entity_poly.pdbx_strand_id
1 'polypeptide(L)' 'MLGGRVKTLHPAVHYGILARNIPSDSEDIKAREISPISIVVCNLSPFTETIAKPNCTLAGAVKKSVVVR' A
#
# COMPACT_ATOMS: atom_id res chain seq x y z
N MET A 1 -14.88 -1.79 -2.31
CA MET A 1 -14.66 -1.41 -0.90
C MET A 1 -14.08 0.00 -0.81
N LEU A 2 -14.61 0.84 0.09
CA LEU A 2 -14.06 2.15 0.53
C LEU A 2 -13.39 3.03 -0.55
N GLY A 3 -13.97 3.14 -1.75
CA GLY A 3 -13.42 3.98 -2.82
C GLY A 3 -12.00 3.64 -3.25
N GLY A 4 -11.59 2.37 -3.17
CA GLY A 4 -10.25 1.90 -3.56
C GLY A 4 -9.17 2.08 -2.48
N ARG A 5 -9.51 2.59 -1.29
CA ARG A 5 -8.57 2.85 -0.20
C ARG A 5 -7.92 1.61 0.41
N VAL A 6 -8.53 0.44 0.23
CA VAL A 6 -8.07 -0.82 0.84
C VAL A 6 -7.69 -1.87 -0.21
N LYS A 7 -7.46 -1.46 -1.46
CA LYS A 7 -7.23 -2.39 -2.56
C LYS A 7 -5.95 -3.22 -2.43
N THR A 8 -4.93 -2.69 -1.74
CA THR A 8 -3.64 -3.36 -1.52
C THR A 8 -3.45 -3.85 -0.09
N LEU A 9 -4.35 -3.51 0.84
CA LEU A 9 -4.27 -3.91 2.26
C LEU A 9 -4.78 -5.34 2.45
N HIS A 10 -4.10 -6.27 1.79
CA HIS A 10 -4.42 -7.70 1.83
C HIS A 10 -3.18 -8.48 2.28
N PRO A 11 -3.33 -9.50 3.16
CA PRO A 11 -2.21 -10.32 3.62
C PRO A 11 -1.38 -10.89 2.46
N ALA A 12 -2.00 -11.42 1.40
CA ALA A 12 -1.26 -11.97 0.26
C ALA A 12 -0.29 -10.96 -0.39
N VAL A 13 -0.63 -9.66 -0.40
CA VAL A 13 0.27 -8.62 -0.93
C VAL A 13 1.39 -8.34 0.07
N HIS A 14 1.06 -8.14 1.34
CA HIS A 14 2.04 -7.73 2.35
C HIS A 14 2.97 -8.87 2.78
N TYR A 15 2.51 -10.11 2.84
CA TYR A 15 3.38 -11.28 3.05
C TYR A 15 4.37 -11.43 1.91
N GLY A 16 3.94 -11.23 0.66
CA GLY A 16 4.85 -11.26 -0.50
C GLY A 16 5.95 -10.20 -0.43
N ILE A 17 5.69 -9.02 0.13
CA ILE A 17 6.66 -7.92 0.24
C ILE A 17 7.55 -8.05 1.49
N LEU A 18 6.98 -8.46 2.63
CA LEU A 18 7.61 -8.33 3.95
C LEU A 18 8.27 -9.60 4.47
N ALA A 19 8.03 -10.76 3.86
CA ALA A 19 8.62 -12.00 4.32
C ALA A 19 10.14 -11.98 4.26
N ARG A 20 10.76 -12.44 5.33
CA ARG A 20 12.22 -12.51 5.47
C ARG A 20 12.72 -13.88 5.05
N ASN A 21 14.01 -13.97 4.75
CA ASN A 21 14.67 -15.24 4.46
C ASN A 21 14.99 -16.01 5.75
N ILE A 22 13.95 -16.39 6.51
CA ILE A 22 14.02 -17.22 7.70
C ILE A 22 13.04 -18.39 7.61
N PRO A 23 13.27 -19.51 8.31
CA PRO A 23 12.44 -20.71 8.19
C PRO A 23 10.95 -20.46 8.49
N SER A 24 10.64 -19.71 9.55
CA SER A 24 9.26 -19.43 9.97
C SER A 24 8.45 -18.70 8.90
N ASP A 25 9.02 -17.63 8.31
CA ASP A 25 8.34 -16.84 7.28
C ASP A 25 8.17 -17.65 5.98
N SER A 26 9.13 -18.54 5.67
CA SER A 26 9.08 -19.41 4.49
C SER A 26 8.00 -20.49 4.59
N GLU A 27 7.83 -21.07 5.78
CA GLU A 27 6.75 -22.01 6.08
C GLU A 27 5.38 -21.32 5.95
N ASP A 28 5.25 -20.12 6.52
CA ASP A 28 4.02 -19.34 6.47
C ASP A 28 3.59 -18.95 5.04
N ILE A 29 4.55 -18.55 4.20
CA ILE A 29 4.33 -18.25 2.78
C ILE A 29 3.86 -19.50 2.02
N LYS A 30 4.55 -20.62 2.22
CA LYS A 30 4.24 -21.87 1.52
C LYS A 30 2.87 -22.42 1.91
N ALA A 31 2.53 -22.39 3.20
CA ALA A 31 1.24 -22.85 3.72
C ALA A 31 0.05 -22.04 3.18
N ARG A 32 0.29 -20.78 2.77
CA ARG A 32 -0.74 -19.86 2.26
C ARG A 32 -0.68 -19.68 0.74
N GLU A 33 0.20 -20.42 0.06
CA GLU A 33 0.40 -20.35 -1.40
C GLU A 33 0.71 -18.93 -1.90
N ILE A 34 1.45 -18.16 -1.10
CA ILE A 34 1.82 -16.79 -1.43
C ILE A 34 3.13 -16.81 -2.22
N SER A 35 3.24 -15.96 -3.24
CA SER A 35 4.50 -15.76 -3.96
C SER A 35 5.25 -14.54 -3.41
N PRO A 36 6.57 -14.63 -3.20
CA PRO A 36 7.39 -13.46 -2.86
C PRO A 36 7.34 -12.39 -3.95
N ILE A 37 7.38 -11.12 -3.55
CA ILE A 37 7.41 -9.95 -4.43
C ILE A 37 8.82 -9.36 -4.36
N SER A 38 9.61 -9.58 -5.40
CA SER A 38 11.01 -9.11 -5.44
C SER A 38 11.15 -7.63 -5.79
N ILE A 39 10.17 -7.04 -6.47
CA ILE A 39 10.19 -5.63 -6.90
C ILE A 39 8.84 -5.00 -6.60
N VAL A 40 8.86 -3.82 -5.96
CA VAL A 40 7.68 -2.99 -5.73
C VAL A 40 7.88 -1.66 -6.42
N VAL A 41 7.02 -1.35 -7.39
CA VAL A 41 6.95 -0.03 -8.02
C VAL A 41 5.71 0.67 -7.49
N CYS A 42 5.92 1.78 -6.79
CA CYS A 42 4.85 2.56 -6.17
C CYS A 42 5.04 4.03 -6.50
N ASN A 43 3.97 4.70 -6.94
CA ASN A 43 3.94 6.14 -7.11
C ASN A 43 2.89 6.75 -6.18
N LEU A 44 3.25 7.86 -5.54
CA LEU A 44 2.37 8.58 -4.64
C LEU A 44 1.75 9.77 -5.38
N SER A 45 0.46 10.01 -5.17
CA SER A 45 -0.16 11.25 -5.64
C SER A 45 0.59 12.45 -5.04
N PRO A 46 0.84 13.54 -5.81
CA PRO A 46 1.58 14.70 -5.32
C PRO A 46 0.73 15.45 -4.27
N PHE A 47 0.89 15.03 -3.03
CA PHE A 47 0.12 15.54 -1.90
C PHE A 47 0.49 16.99 -1.60
N THR A 48 1.77 17.35 -1.77
CA THR A 48 2.29 18.72 -1.61
C THR A 48 1.57 19.71 -2.53
N GLU A 49 1.37 19.35 -3.81
CA GLU A 49 0.60 20.17 -4.75
C GLU A 49 -0.88 20.30 -4.38
N THR A 50 -1.41 19.32 -3.64
CA THR A 50 -2.81 19.34 -3.21
C THR A 50 -3.02 20.35 -2.09
N ILE A 51 -2.13 20.38 -1.10
CA ILE A 51 -2.22 21.30 0.04
C ILE A 51 -1.82 22.73 -0.31
N ALA A 52 -1.01 22.92 -1.35
CA ALA A 52 -0.60 24.24 -1.82
C ALA A 52 -1.72 25.03 -2.56
N LYS A 53 -2.88 24.41 -2.82
CA LYS A 53 -3.99 25.07 -3.52
C LYS A 53 -4.65 26.12 -2.61
N PRO A 54 -4.95 27.34 -3.11
CA PRO A 54 -5.51 28.44 -2.31
C PRO A 54 -6.80 28.08 -1.55
N ASN A 55 -7.60 27.16 -2.13
CA ASN A 55 -8.90 26.74 -1.59
C ASN A 55 -8.85 25.33 -0.96
N CYS A 56 -7.67 24.87 -0.52
CA CYS A 56 -7.55 23.55 0.10
C CYS A 56 -8.15 23.56 1.51
N THR A 57 -9.27 22.85 1.69
CA THR A 57 -9.84 22.60 3.02
C THR A 57 -9.19 21.36 3.66
N LEU A 58 -9.23 21.27 5.00
CA LEU A 58 -8.74 20.10 5.73
C LEU A 58 -9.40 18.80 5.23
N ALA A 59 -10.72 18.82 5.03
CA ALA A 59 -11.46 17.68 4.47
C ALA A 59 -11.00 17.32 3.05
N GLY A 60 -10.69 18.32 2.21
CA GLY A 60 -10.15 18.12 0.86
C GLY A 60 -8.74 17.53 0.87
N ALA A 61 -7.89 17.96 1.80
CA ALA A 61 -6.57 17.40 2.01
C ALA A 61 -6.65 15.94 2.46
N VAL A 62 -7.44 15.64 3.50
CA VAL A 62 -7.59 14.26 4.03
C VAL A 62 -8.12 13.29 2.98
N LYS A 63 -9.01 13.72 2.07
CA LYS A 63 -9.51 12.83 1.01
C LYS A 63 -8.44 12.42 0.00
N LYS A 64 -7.45 13.29 -0.23
CA LYS A 64 -6.36 13.12 -1.19
C LYS A 64 -5.05 12.68 -0.53
N SER A 65 -5.08 12.41 0.77
CA SER A 65 -3.93 11.83 1.46
C SER A 65 -3.60 10.48 0.82
N VAL A 66 -2.31 10.24 0.70
CA VAL A 66 -1.62 9.06 0.14
C VAL A 66 -2.57 7.94 -0.31
N VAL A 67 -2.90 7.95 -1.61
CA VAL A 67 -3.53 6.81 -2.26
C VAL A 67 -2.44 6.09 -3.03
N VAL A 68 -2.07 4.90 -2.57
CA VAL A 68 -1.20 3.98 -3.30
C VAL A 68 -1.97 3.55 -4.54
N ARG A 69 -1.50 3.99 -5.71
CA ARG A 69 -2.09 3.61 -6.99
C ARG A 69 -1.42 2.39 -7.56
#